data_AF-A0A939FYE7-F1
#
_entry.id   AF-A0A939FYE7-F1
#
_cell.length_a   1.000
_cell.length_b   1.000
_cell.length_c   1.000
_cell.angle_alpha   90.00
_cell.angle_beta   90.00
_cell.angle_gamma   90.00
#
_symmetry.space_group_name_H-M   'P 1'
#
loop_
_entity.id
_entity.type
_entity.pdbx_description
1 polymer ?
#
loop_
_entity_poly.entity_id
_entity_poly.type
_entity_poly.pdbx_seq_one_letter_code
_entity_poly.pdbx_strand_id
1 'polypeptide(L)'
;MIRAGVAVDTAERDKKGRAILAAKYTGMHSLRHFYASWLINRKEDGGLGLPPKVVQERMGHSTITMTMDVYGHLFPRGDDADELAAAEAALLT
;
A
#
# COMPACT_ATOMS: atom_id res chain seq x y z
N MET A 1 0.79 -5.38 14.85
CA MET A 1 -0.62 -5.50 14.39
C MET A 1 -1.28 -4.14 14.24
N ILE A 2 -1.63 -3.42 15.32
CA ILE A 2 -2.31 -2.10 15.20
C ILE A 2 -1.47 -1.04 14.48
N ARG A 3 -0.16 -0.94 14.76
CA ARG A 3 0.74 0.02 14.11
C ARG A 3 0.84 -0.15 12.58
N ALA A 4 0.56 -1.35 12.08
CA ALA A 4 0.52 -1.66 10.65
C ALA A 4 -0.90 -1.51 10.04
N GLY A 5 -1.87 -1.03 10.83
CA GLY A 5 -3.23 -0.75 10.37
C GLY A 5 -4.07 -1.98 9.99
N VAL A 6 -3.60 -3.20 10.27
CA VAL A 6 -4.27 -4.47 9.87
C VAL A 6 -5.24 -5.00 10.92
N ALA A 7 -5.19 -4.48 12.15
CA ALA A 7 -6.09 -4.87 13.23
C ALA A 7 -6.67 -3.64 13.93
N VAL A 8 -7.91 -3.76 14.38
CA VAL A 8 -8.65 -2.75 15.15
C VAL A 8 -8.84 -3.25 16.59
N ASP A 9 -8.75 -2.34 17.56
CA ASP A 9 -9.09 -2.63 18.96
C ASP A 9 -10.62 -2.71 19.07
N THR A 10 -11.14 -3.82 19.60
CA THR A 10 -12.59 -4.01 19.76
C THR A 10 -13.15 -3.33 21.01
N ALA A 11 -12.32 -2.60 21.76
CA ALA A 11 -12.60 -2.04 23.08
C ALA A 11 -12.85 -3.09 24.18
N GLU A 12 -12.91 -4.38 23.81
CA GLU A 12 -13.03 -5.49 24.75
C GLU A 12 -11.66 -5.90 25.29
N ARG A 13 -11.66 -6.41 26.52
CA ARG A 13 -10.44 -6.80 27.25
C ARG A 13 -10.52 -8.28 27.60
N ASP A 14 -9.41 -9.00 27.42
CA ASP A 14 -9.30 -10.39 27.87
C ASP A 14 -9.22 -10.48 29.41
N LYS A 15 -9.25 -11.70 29.97
CA LYS A 15 -9.13 -11.96 31.43
C LYS A 15 -7.81 -11.45 32.05
N LYS A 16 -6.85 -11.01 31.24
CA LYS A 16 -5.56 -10.45 31.63
C LYS A 16 -5.46 -8.94 31.35
N GLY A 17 -6.58 -8.29 31.00
CA GLY A 17 -6.65 -6.85 30.73
C GLY A 17 -6.07 -6.41 29.39
N ARG A 18 -5.76 -7.32 28.47
CA ARG A 18 -5.22 -6.98 27.14
C ARG A 18 -6.34 -6.70 26.15
N ALA A 19 -6.11 -5.79 25.21
CA ALA A 19 -7.05 -5.50 24.12
C ALA A 19 -7.32 -6.75 23.27
N ILE A 20 -8.59 -7.03 23.03
CA ILE A 20 -9.01 -8.00 22.01
C ILE A 20 -8.94 -7.27 20.66
N LEU A 21 -8.20 -7.86 19.73
CA LEU A 21 -8.01 -7.28 18.40
C LEU A 21 -8.85 -8.04 17.38
N ALA A 22 -9.55 -7.30 16.52
CA ALA A 22 -10.21 -7.85 15.34
C ALA A 22 -9.42 -7.48 14.09
N ALA A 23 -9.48 -8.33 13.07
CA ALA A 23 -8.95 -7.98 11.75
C ALA A 23 -9.73 -6.79 11.19
N LYS A 24 -9.02 -5.79 10.65
CA LYS A 24 -9.65 -4.59 10.05
C LYS A 24 -10.54 -4.95 8.85
N TYR A 25 -10.13 -5.98 8.11
CA TYR A 25 -10.86 -6.51 6.96
C TYR A 25 -11.09 -8.00 7.17
N THR A 26 -12.32 -8.46 6.97
CA THR A 26 -12.73 -9.86 7.14
C THR A 26 -13.23 -10.46 5.83
N GLY A 27 -13.27 -11.79 5.76
CA GLY A 27 -13.79 -12.52 4.60
C GLY A 27 -13.01 -12.29 3.31
N MET A 28 -13.70 -12.44 2.17
CA MET A 28 -13.11 -12.37 0.83
C MET A 28 -12.51 -10.98 0.50
N HIS A 29 -12.93 -9.92 1.19
CA HIS A 29 -12.39 -8.57 0.96
C HIS A 29 -10.92 -8.45 1.38
N SER A 30 -10.48 -9.26 2.35
CA SER A 30 -9.06 -9.32 2.73
C SER A 30 -8.17 -9.81 1.58
N LEU A 31 -8.67 -10.72 0.74
CA LEU A 31 -7.96 -11.18 -0.47
C LEU A 31 -7.80 -10.07 -1.50
N ARG A 32 -8.78 -9.16 -1.60
CA ARG A 32 -8.70 -7.99 -2.49
C ARG A 32 -7.61 -7.01 -2.03
N HIS A 33 -7.48 -6.77 -0.72
CA HIS A 33 -6.40 -5.97 -0.16
C HIS A 33 -5.03 -6.64 -0.30
N PHE A 34 -4.97 -7.96 -0.10
CA PHE A 34 -3.76 -8.74 -0.36
C PHE A 34 -3.34 -8.62 -1.83
N TYR A 35 -4.27 -8.82 -2.76
CA TYR A 35 -3.99 -8.72 -4.19
C TYR A 35 -3.45 -7.34 -4.56
N ALA A 36 -4.07 -6.25 -4.09
CA ALA A 36 -3.56 -4.90 -4.32
C ALA A 36 -2.12 -4.71 -3.80
N SER A 37 -1.87 -5.15 -2.57
CA SER A 37 -0.53 -5.06 -1.96
C SER A 37 0.51 -5.85 -2.75
N TRP A 38 0.13 -7.05 -3.22
CA TRP A 38 0.99 -7.90 -4.05
C TRP A 38 1.29 -7.29 -5.42
N LEU A 39 0.31 -6.65 -6.07
CA LEU A 39 0.54 -5.93 -7.33
C LEU A 39 1.54 -4.78 -7.17
N ILE A 40 1.53 -4.12 -6.02
CA ILE A 40 2.36 -2.94 -5.73
C ILE A 40 3.78 -3.30 -5.28
N ASN A 41 3.91 -4.30 -4.39
CA ASN A 41 5.19 -4.69 -3.81
C ASN A 41 6.23 -5.00 -4.89
N ARG A 42 7.50 -4.66 -4.60
CA ARG A 42 8.61 -4.92 -5.50
C ARG A 42 8.74 -6.42 -5.77
N LYS A 43 9.30 -6.77 -6.93
CA LYS A 43 9.50 -8.19 -7.31
C LYS A 43 10.41 -8.93 -6.34
N GLU A 44 11.41 -8.25 -5.78
CA GLU A 44 12.30 -8.79 -4.74
C GLU A 44 11.56 -9.14 -3.44
N ASP A 45 10.51 -8.40 -3.11
CA ASP A 45 9.64 -8.63 -1.94
C ASP A 45 8.49 -9.62 -2.25
N GLY A 46 8.54 -10.27 -3.42
CA GLY A 46 7.55 -11.26 -3.86
C GLY A 46 6.31 -10.68 -4.54
N GLY A 47 6.27 -9.38 -4.85
CA GLY A 47 5.18 -8.71 -5.59
C GLY A 47 5.42 -8.59 -7.10
N LEU A 48 4.65 -7.72 -7.78
CA LEU A 48 4.82 -7.44 -9.21
C LEU A 48 5.47 -6.09 -9.55
N GLY A 49 5.51 -5.16 -8.59
CA GLY A 49 6.11 -3.83 -8.75
C GLY A 49 5.42 -2.97 -9.82
N LEU A 50 4.09 -3.07 -9.92
CA LEU A 50 3.33 -2.40 -10.99
C LEU A 50 3.12 -0.91 -10.68
N PRO A 51 3.09 -0.06 -11.72
CA PRO A 51 2.80 1.36 -11.54
C PRO A 51 1.34 1.58 -11.09
N PRO A 52 1.06 2.68 -10.35
CA PRO A 52 -0.26 2.94 -9.74
C PRO A 52 -1.43 2.84 -10.70
N LYS A 53 -1.25 3.28 -11.96
CA LYS A 53 -2.32 3.27 -12.96
C LYS A 53 -2.72 1.85 -13.37
N VAL A 54 -1.75 0.97 -13.57
CA VAL A 54 -2.01 -0.44 -13.90
C VAL A 54 -2.67 -1.16 -12.71
N VAL A 55 -2.26 -0.82 -11.49
CA VAL A 55 -2.92 -1.32 -10.28
C VAL A 55 -4.38 -0.87 -10.22
N GLN A 56 -4.67 0.41 -10.51
CA GLN A 56 -6.03 0.93 -10.58
C GLN A 56 -6.90 0.12 -11.56
N GLU A 57 -6.39 -0.13 -12.77
CA GLU A 57 -7.11 -0.86 -13.81
C GLU A 57 -7.36 -2.32 -13.42
N ARG A 58 -6.36 -3.03 -12.89
CA ARG A 58 -6.51 -4.43 -12.43
C ARG A 58 -7.44 -4.57 -11.25
N MET A 59 -7.47 -3.56 -10.38
CA MET A 59 -8.41 -3.49 -9.27
C MET A 59 -9.82 -3.10 -9.72
N GLY A 60 -9.97 -2.50 -10.92
CA GLY A 60 -11.24 -1.97 -11.39
C GLY A 60 -11.70 -0.74 -10.59
N HIS A 61 -10.77 0.09 -10.11
CA HIS A 61 -11.13 1.33 -9.41
C HIS A 61 -11.50 2.42 -10.42
N SER A 62 -12.62 3.09 -10.18
CA SER A 62 -13.14 4.14 -11.07
C SER A 62 -12.21 5.36 -11.14
N THR A 63 -11.48 5.66 -10.06
CA THR A 63 -10.52 6.77 -10.01
C THR A 63 -9.17 6.31 -9.46
N ILE A 64 -8.10 7.02 -9.85
CA ILE A 64 -6.76 6.75 -9.34
C ILE A 64 -6.65 7.09 -7.85
N THR A 65 -7.41 8.09 -7.39
CA THR A 65 -7.48 8.51 -5.99
C THR A 65 -7.85 7.35 -5.07
N MET A 66 -8.81 6.49 -5.45
CA MET A 66 -9.14 5.31 -4.65
C MET A 66 -7.94 4.37 -4.41
N THR A 67 -7.09 4.20 -5.42
CA THR A 67 -5.87 3.40 -5.29
C THR A 67 -4.84 4.12 -4.43
N MET A 68 -4.62 5.41 -4.67
CA MET A 68 -3.57 6.18 -4.01
C MET A 68 -3.89 6.54 -2.55
N ASP A 69 -5.15 6.78 -2.21
CA ASP A 69 -5.57 7.03 -0.82
C ASP A 69 -5.36 5.79 0.05
N VAL A 70 -5.65 4.60 -0.50
CA VAL A 70 -5.57 3.35 0.26
C VAL A 70 -4.13 2.81 0.26
N TYR A 71 -3.43 2.82 -0.87
CA TYR A 71 -2.14 2.14 -1.03
C TYR A 71 -0.96 3.06 -1.36
N GLY A 72 -1.15 4.37 -1.44
CA GLY A 72 -0.09 5.35 -1.74
C GLY A 72 1.12 5.27 -0.81
N HIS A 73 0.95 4.70 0.38
CA HIS A 73 2.03 4.49 1.35
C HIS A 73 2.93 3.28 1.01
N LEU A 74 2.49 2.36 0.14
CA LEU A 74 3.26 1.19 -0.28
C LEU A 74 4.17 1.46 -1.48
N PHE A 75 3.89 2.51 -2.26
CA PHE A 75 4.75 2.88 -3.37
C PHE A 75 6.07 3.47 -2.86
N PRO A 76 7.20 3.13 -3.50
CA PRO A 76 8.48 3.69 -3.14
C PRO A 76 8.42 5.22 -3.26
N ARG A 77 8.96 5.90 -2.24
CA ARG A 77 9.22 7.34 -2.26
C ARG A 77 10.72 7.52 -2.41
N GLY A 78 11.15 7.96 -3.59
CA GLY A 78 12.50 8.45 -3.81
C GLY A 78 12.59 9.93 -3.47
N ASP A 79 13.80 10.40 -3.16
CA ASP A 79 14.15 11.80 -3.34
C ASP A 79 14.65 11.92 -4.78
N ASP A 80 13.78 12.33 -5.69
CA ASP A 80 14.10 12.38 -7.13
C ASP A 80 15.02 13.57 -7.49
N ALA A 81 15.59 14.26 -6.49
CA ALA A 81 16.40 15.45 -6.68
C ALA A 81 17.68 15.19 -7.49
N ASP A 82 18.37 14.08 -7.21
CA ASP A 82 19.58 13.69 -7.93
C ASP A 82 19.26 13.28 -9.39
N GLU A 83 18.19 12.50 -9.60
CA GLU A 83 17.71 12.17 -10.95
C GLU A 83 17.29 13.42 -11.74
N LEU A 84 16.65 14.39 -11.09
CA LEU A 84 16.22 15.63 -11.73
C LEU A 84 17.42 16.52 -12.11
N ALA A 85 18.42 16.63 -11.22
CA ALA A 85 19.65 17.36 -11.49
C ALA A 85 20.45 16.75 -12.64
N ALA A 86 20.51 15.41 -12.71
CA ALA A 86 21.13 14.70 -13.83
C ALA A 86 20.39 14.94 -15.16
N ALA A 87 19.06 14.96 -15.13
CA ALA A 87 18.25 15.26 -16.31
C ALA A 87 18.42 16.71 -16.79
N GLU A 88 18.49 17.68 -15.86
CA GLU A 88 18.76 19.09 -16.16
C GLU A 88 20.13 19.25 -16.85
N ALA A 89 21.17 18.63 -16.29
CA ALA A 89 22.51 18.67 -16.86
C ALA A 89 22.55 18.07 -18.28
N ALA A 90 21.83 16.96 -18.53
CA ALA A 90 21.77 16.33 -19.84
C ALA A 90 21.00 17.15 -20.90
N LEU A 91 20.08 18.03 -20.48
CA LEU A 91 19.29 18.87 -21.38
C LEU A 91 20.01 20.17 -21.76
N LEU A 92 20.87 20.70 -20.88
CA LEU A 92 21.53 22.00 -21.02
C LEU A 92 22.98 21.94 -21.56
N THR A 93 23.50 20.74 -21.84
CA THR A 93 24.79 20.53 -22.53
C THR A 93 24.60 20.27 -24.02
#